data_AF-A0A7Y6UZP3-F1
#
_entry.id   AF-A0A7Y6UZP3-F1
#
_cell.length_a   1.000
_cell.length_b   1.000
_cell.length_c   1.000
_cell.angle_alpha   90.00
_cell.angle_beta   90.00
_cell.angle_gamma   90.00
#
_symmetry.space_group_name_H-M   'P 1'
#
loop_
_entity.id
_entity.type
_entity.pdbx_description
1 polymer ?
#
loop_
_entity_poly.entity_id
_entity_poly.type
_entity_poly.pdbx_seq_one_letter_code
_entity_poly.pdbx_strand_id
1 'polypeptide(L)' 'MFKKLALFMFAAAAALSASIATAYPNCRAQCYIDYRACISAGDDARECRVDLIQCYHACDYPQN' A
#
# COMPACT_ATOMS: atom_id res chain seq x y z
N MET A 1 -0.44 -31.28 -18.44
CA MET A 1 -1.55 -30.32 -18.53
C MET A 1 -1.43 -29.25 -17.43
N PHE A 2 -0.42 -28.37 -17.48
CA PHE A 2 -0.15 -27.41 -16.38
C PHE A 2 -0.16 -25.92 -16.77
N LYS A 3 -0.46 -25.59 -18.03
CA LYS A 3 -0.39 -24.20 -18.52
C LYS A 3 -1.59 -23.31 -18.15
N LYS A 4 -2.69 -23.89 -17.65
CA LYS A 4 -3.90 -23.13 -17.30
C LYS A 4 -3.94 -22.65 -15.84
N LEU A 5 -3.03 -23.15 -14.98
CA LEU A 5 -3.02 -22.79 -13.56
C LEU A 5 -2.31 -21.46 -13.27
N ALA A 6 -1.33 -21.07 -14.08
CA ALA A 6 -0.60 -19.81 -13.87
C ALA A 6 -1.49 -18.56 -14.05
N LEU A 7 -2.52 -18.66 -14.90
CA LEU A 7 -3.42 -17.54 -15.18
C LEU A 7 -4.35 -17.18 -14.01
N PHE A 8 -4.62 -18.11 -13.10
CA PHE A 8 -5.51 -17.84 -11.95
C PHE A 8 -4.80 -17.16 -10.77
N MET A 9 -3.47 -17.22 -10.69
CA MET A 9 -2.71 -16.60 -9.60
C MET A 9 -2.42 -15.11 -9.82
N PHE A 10 -2.58 -14.59 -11.05
CA PHE A 10 -2.32 -13.17 -11.35
C PHE A 10 -3.54 -12.27 -11.06
N ALA A 11 -4.76 -12.82 -11.07
CA ALA A 11 -5.98 -12.06 -10.81
C ALA A 11 -6.19 -11.73 -9.32
N ALA A 12 -5.61 -12.54 -8.41
CA ALA A 12 -5.74 -12.31 -6.96
C ALA A 12 -4.87 -11.14 -6.45
N ALA A 13 -3.77 -10.82 -7.15
CA ALA A 13 -2.91 -9.69 -6.79
C ALA A 13 -3.52 -8.33 -7.16
N ALA A 14 -4.31 -8.28 -8.24
CA ALA A 14 -4.99 -7.05 -8.68
C ALA A 14 -6.19 -6.65 -7.80
N ALA A 15 -6.69 -7.56 -6.95
CA ALA A 15 -7.76 -7.27 -6.00
C ALA A 15 -7.27 -6.61 -4.70
N LEU A 16 -5.95 -6.66 -4.41
CA LEU A 16 -5.36 -6.02 -3.23
C LEU A 16 -5.18 -4.50 -3.40
N SER A 17 -5.41 -3.97 -4.61
CA SER A 17 -5.35 -2.54 -4.90
C SER A 17 -6.69 -1.83 -4.73
N ALA A 18 -7.73 -2.53 -4.26
CA ALA A 18 -8.90 -1.86 -3.69
C ALA A 18 -8.46 -1.26 -2.35
N SER A 19 -7.82 -0.10 -2.42
CA SER A 19 -7.55 0.77 -1.29
C SER A 19 -8.84 0.86 -0.49
N ILE A 20 -8.86 0.14 0.61
CA ILE A 20 -9.88 0.28 1.64
C ILE A 20 -9.85 1.75 1.99
N ALA A 21 -10.83 2.50 1.46
CA ALA A 21 -11.20 3.81 1.95
C ALA A 21 -11.87 3.59 3.31
N THR A 22 -11.12 3.01 4.25
CA THR A 22 -11.37 3.18 5.66
C THR A 22 -11.21 4.68 5.86
N ALA A 23 -12.32 5.35 6.15
CA ALA A 23 -12.30 6.66 6.77
C ALA A 23 -11.48 6.53 8.06
N TYR A 24 -10.16 6.63 7.95
CA TYR A 24 -9.24 6.51 9.05
C TYR A 24 -9.30 7.84 9.79
N PRO A 25 -9.87 7.91 11.01
CA PRO A 25 -9.72 9.12 11.84
C PRO A 25 -8.25 9.46 12.10
N ASN A 26 -7.32 8.55 11.77
CA ASN A 26 -5.88 8.67 11.94
C ASN A 26 -5.11 8.29 10.66
N CYS A 27 -5.51 8.77 9.48
CA CYS A 27 -4.89 8.41 8.20
C CYS A 27 -3.35 8.57 8.20
N ARG A 28 -2.85 9.70 8.73
CA ARG A 28 -1.41 9.93 8.89
C ARG A 28 -0.75 8.93 9.86
N ALA A 29 -1.42 8.50 10.92
CA ALA A 29 -0.86 7.51 11.83
C ALA A 29 -0.67 6.16 11.14
N GLN A 30 -1.61 5.77 10.26
CA GLN A 30 -1.48 4.55 9.46
C GLN A 30 -0.29 4.64 8.50
N CYS A 31 -0.17 5.74 7.75
CA CYS A 31 0.98 5.96 6.87
C CYS A 31 2.32 5.85 7.61
N TYR A 32 2.40 6.35 8.85
CA TYR A 32 3.61 6.22 9.68
C TYR A 32 3.87 4.79 10.15
N ILE A 33 2.82 4.02 10.45
CA ILE A 33 2.94 2.59 10.75
C ILE A 33 3.50 1.85 9.53
N ASP A 34 2.98 2.12 8.34
CA ASP A 34 3.41 1.48 7.10
C ASP A 34 4.86 1.84 6.76
N TYR A 35 5.27 3.10 6.97
CA TYR A 35 6.67 3.52 6.87
C TYR A 35 7.58 2.71 7.81
N ARG A 36 7.18 2.53 9.07
CA ARG A 36 7.98 1.73 10.02
C ARG A 36 8.05 0.27 9.60
N ALA A 37 6.96 -0.28 9.07
CA ALA A 37 6.93 -1.64 8.55
C ALA A 37 7.92 -1.79 7.37
N CYS A 38 7.91 -0.86 6.41
CA CYS A 38 8.83 -0.80 5.28
C CYS A 38 10.30 -0.79 5.73
N ILE A 39 10.66 0.12 6.65
CA ILE A 39 12.02 0.16 7.22
C ILE A 39 12.37 -1.14 7.95
N SER A 40 11.43 -1.73 8.69
CA SER A 40 11.67 -2.97 9.43
C SER A 40 11.81 -4.20 8.52
N ALA A 41 11.22 -4.17 7.32
CA ALA A 41 11.36 -5.20 6.31
C ALA A 41 12.76 -5.17 5.64
N GLY A 42 13.51 -4.10 5.84
CA GLY A 42 14.83 -3.89 5.22
C GLY A 42 14.75 -3.25 3.84
N ASP A 43 13.61 -2.66 3.49
CA ASP A 43 13.45 -1.91 2.25
C ASP A 43 14.28 -0.61 2.26
N ASP A 44 14.45 -0.01 1.08
CA ASP A 44 15.21 1.23 0.94
C ASP A 44 14.51 2.39 1.67
N ALA A 45 15.25 3.04 2.57
CA ALA A 45 14.68 4.10 3.40
C ALA A 45 14.22 5.33 2.60
N ARG A 46 14.80 5.57 1.41
CA ARG A 46 14.36 6.65 0.52
C ARG A 46 13.01 6.28 -0.11
N GLU A 47 12.86 5.05 -0.59
CA GLU A 47 11.59 4.55 -1.13
C GLU A 47 10.49 4.58 -0.06
N CYS A 48 10.75 4.03 1.13
CA CYS A 48 9.79 4.09 2.25
C CYS A 48 9.37 5.52 2.58
N ARG A 49 10.30 6.48 2.53
CA ARG A 49 10.01 7.89 2.79
C ARG A 49 9.16 8.52 1.69
N VAL A 50 9.38 8.16 0.43
CA VAL A 50 8.54 8.63 -0.69
C VAL A 50 7.10 8.13 -0.50
N ASP A 51 6.93 6.86 -0.15
CA ASP A 51 5.62 6.26 0.10
C ASP A 51 4.90 6.92 1.28
N LEU A 52 5.63 7.23 2.36
CA LEU A 52 5.09 7.99 3.51
C LEU A 52 4.56 9.36 3.08
N ILE A 53 5.33 10.10 2.27
CA ILE A 53 4.95 11.44 1.79
C ILE A 53 3.71 11.34 0.90
N GLN A 54 3.69 10.38 -0.03
CA GLN A 54 2.55 10.17 -0.91
C GLN A 54 1.29 9.79 -0.12
N CYS A 55 1.43 8.94 0.90
CA CYS A 55 0.33 8.55 1.78
C CYS A 55 -0.20 9.76 2.58
N TYR A 56 0.68 10.61 3.13
CA TYR A 56 0.26 11.85 3.79
C TYR A 56 -0.48 12.81 2.85
N HIS A 57 -0.01 12.96 1.61
CA HIS A 57 -0.71 13.76 0.61
C HIS A 57 -2.10 13.20 0.28
N ALA A 58 -2.25 11.87 0.17
CA ALA A 58 -3.55 11.24 -0.03
C ALA A 58 -4.50 11.40 1.17
N CYS A 59 -3.96 11.48 2.40
CA CYS A 59 -4.75 11.80 3.60
C CYS A 59 -5.28 13.24 3.60
N ASP A 60 -4.47 14.20 3.15
CA ASP A 60 -4.84 15.62 3.13
C ASP A 60 -5.75 15.96 1.95
N TYR A 61 -5.61 15.24 0.84
CA TYR A 61 -6.40 15.39 -0.38
C TYR A 61 -6.97 14.02 -0.81
N PRO A 62 -7.97 13.48 -0.08
CA PRO A 62 -8.62 12.25 -0.49
C PRO A 62 -9.27 12.49 -1.86
N GLN A 63 -8.73 11.83 -2.88
CA GLN A 63 -9.29 11.86 -4.24
C GLN A 63 -10.70 11.25 -4.16
N ASN A 64 -11.72 12.09 -4.36
CA ASN A 64 -13.13 11.68 -4.50
C ASN A 64 -13.34 10.83 -5.75
#